data_AF-A0A2S1LYI8-F1
#
_entry.id   AF-A0A2S1LYI8-F1
#
_cell.length_a   1.000
_cell.length_b   1.000
_cell.length_c   1.000
_cell.angle_alpha   90.00
_cell.angle_beta   90.00
_cell.angle_gamma   90.00
#
_symmetry.space_group_name_H-M   'P 1'
#
loop_
_entity.id
_entity.type
_entity.pdbx_description
1 polymer ?
#
loop_
_entity_poly.entity_id
_entity_poly.type
_entity_poly.pdbx_seq_one_letter_code
_entity_poly.pdbx_strand_id
1 'polypeptide(L)'
;MISTDNINLGIISLQNLIEFFGYSNTREGDLMKMGMGKVVDIYRYMSSIYLDSLQTMETQESNRILNELETVNNKIMDLVDAINNDEDDALIENLRLERNKLMAAKTKLLNLELTKLDTQEGMDTNNE
;
A
#
# COMPACT_ATOMS: atom_id res chain seq x y z
N MET A 1 0.15 -7.40 2.07
CA MET A 1 -0.36 -7.60 3.44
C MET A 1 0.66 -8.42 4.20
N ILE A 2 1.24 -7.88 5.27
CA ILE A 2 2.14 -8.65 6.15
C ILE A 2 1.25 -9.70 6.81
N SER A 3 1.45 -10.99 6.53
CA SER A 3 0.68 -12.03 7.21
C SER A 3 1.24 -12.23 8.61
N THR A 4 0.36 -12.57 9.54
CA THR A 4 0.73 -12.97 10.91
C THR A 4 1.80 -14.06 10.91
N ASP A 5 1.83 -14.92 9.89
CA ASP A 5 2.83 -15.97 9.71
C ASP A 5 4.23 -15.41 9.46
N ASN A 6 4.35 -14.31 8.69
CA ASN A 6 5.64 -13.66 8.43
C ASN A 6 6.21 -12.98 9.69
N ILE A 7 5.35 -12.40 10.52
CA ILE A 7 5.73 -11.83 11.82
C ILE A 7 6.17 -12.95 12.77
N ASN A 8 5.41 -14.05 12.84
CA ASN A 8 5.74 -15.21 13.66
C ASN A 8 7.07 -15.86 13.24
N LEU A 9 7.35 -15.98 11.94
CA LEU A 9 8.63 -16.46 11.43
C LEU A 9 9.79 -15.55 11.83
N GLY A 10 9.59 -14.22 11.81
CA GLY A 10 10.56 -13.24 12.30
C GLY A 10 10.84 -13.41 13.79
N ILE A 11 9.80 -13.57 14.61
CA ILE A 11 9.92 -13.77 16.07
C ILE A 11 10.63 -15.09 16.39
N ILE A 12 10.26 -16.19 15.72
CA ILE A 12 10.91 -17.50 15.91
C ILE A 12 12.39 -17.44 15.52
N SER A 13 12.71 -16.75 14.42
CA SER A 13 14.11 -16.57 14.00
C SER A 13 14.91 -15.79 15.05
N LEU A 14 14.32 -14.74 15.65
CA LEU A 14 14.95 -13.99 16.73
C LEU A 14 15.11 -14.80 18.01
N GLN A 15 14.11 -15.62 18.38
CA GLN A 15 14.18 -16.51 19.53
C GLN A 15 15.30 -17.55 19.38
N ASN A 16 15.39 -18.19 18.22
CA ASN A 16 16.44 -19.16 17.92
C ASN A 16 17.83 -18.51 17.95
N LEU A 17 17.95 -17.25 17.52
CA LEU A 17 19.19 -16.49 17.61
C LEU A 17 19.55 -16.18 19.07
N ILE A 18 18.62 -15.69 19.88
CA ILE A 18 18.84 -15.41 21.32
C ILE A 18 19.26 -16.69 22.04
N GLU A 19 18.60 -17.81 21.76
CA GLU A 19 18.92 -19.11 22.34
C GLU A 19 20.32 -19.57 21.92
N PHE A 20 20.68 -19.45 20.64
CA PHE A 20 22.03 -19.75 20.14
C PHE A 20 23.13 -18.92 20.84
N PHE A 21 22.88 -17.63 21.12
CA PHE A 21 23.83 -16.76 21.81
C PHE A 21 23.88 -16.95 23.33
N GLY A 22 22.78 -17.39 23.95
CA GLY A 22 22.63 -17.59 25.40
C GLY A 22 23.49 -18.73 25.98
N TYR A 23 23.98 -19.66 25.14
CA TYR A 23 24.82 -20.79 25.56
C TYR A 23 26.35 -20.51 25.56
N SER A 24 26.80 -19.32 25.18
CA SER A 24 28.25 -19.01 25.08
C SER A 24 28.87 -18.58 26.41
N ASN A 25 29.32 -19.56 27.21
CA ASN A 25 29.99 -19.32 28.48
C ASN A 25 31.53 -19.37 28.38
N THR A 26 32.11 -19.20 27.19
CA THR A 26 33.57 -19.27 27.02
C THR A 26 34.15 -18.11 26.22
N ARG A 27 35.46 -18.18 25.94
CA ARG A 27 36.44 -17.19 25.43
C ARG A 27 36.10 -16.56 24.05
N GLU A 28 34.83 -16.27 23.79
CA GLU A 28 34.15 -16.18 22.50
C GLU A 28 33.76 -14.74 22.11
N GLY A 29 34.41 -13.71 22.66
CA GLY A 29 34.03 -12.31 22.42
C GLY A 29 34.02 -11.89 20.94
N ASP A 30 34.95 -12.40 20.13
CA ASP A 30 35.02 -12.08 18.70
C ASP A 30 34.04 -12.90 17.86
N LEU A 31 33.78 -14.17 18.24
CA LEU A 31 32.76 -15.01 17.61
C LEU A 31 31.35 -14.48 17.92
N MET A 32 31.13 -14.04 19.16
CA MET A 32 29.89 -13.40 19.59
C MET A 32 29.67 -12.07 18.85
N LYS A 33 30.71 -11.21 18.74
CA LYS A 33 30.65 -9.97 17.94
C LYS A 33 30.35 -10.25 16.47
N MET A 34 30.98 -11.27 15.88
CA MET A 34 30.72 -11.67 14.50
C MET A 34 29.29 -12.18 14.32
N GLY A 35 28.78 -12.96 15.28
CA GLY A 35 27.40 -13.43 15.31
C GLY A 35 26.40 -12.27 15.42
N MET A 36 26.62 -11.33 16.35
CA MET A 36 25.80 -10.12 16.47
C MET A 36 25.83 -9.27 15.20
N GLY A 37 27.00 -9.10 14.58
CA GLY A 37 27.14 -8.41 13.29
C GLY A 37 26.28 -9.05 12.20
N LYS A 38 26.31 -10.38 12.09
CA LYS A 38 25.47 -11.12 11.13
C LYS A 38 23.98 -10.96 11.40
N VAL A 39 23.55 -10.92 12.67
CA VAL A 39 22.14 -10.68 13.01
C VAL A 39 21.71 -9.28 12.60
N VAL A 40 22.54 -8.26 12.87
CA VAL A 40 22.27 -6.89 12.43
C VAL A 40 22.20 -6.81 10.91
N ASP A 41 23.09 -7.50 10.19
CA ASP A 41 23.08 -7.54 8.73
C ASP A 41 21.81 -8.21 8.18
N ILE A 42 21.36 -9.33 8.79
CA ILE A 42 20.11 -9.99 8.42
C ILE A 42 18.92 -9.07 8.69
N TYR A 43 18.87 -8.42 9.85
CA TYR A 43 17.81 -7.47 10.17
C TYR A 43 17.77 -6.33 9.16
N ARG A 44 18.92 -5.70 8.85
CA ARG A 44 19.01 -4.63 7.84
C ARG A 44 18.56 -5.11 6.47
N TYR A 45 18.94 -6.32 6.07
CA TYR A 45 18.51 -6.91 4.80
C TYR A 45 17.00 -7.11 4.75
N MET A 46 16.41 -7.72 5.78
CA MET A 46 14.96 -7.91 5.87
C MET A 46 14.19 -6.58 5.90
N SER A 47 14.69 -5.59 6.63
CA SER A 47 14.12 -4.23 6.62
C SER A 47 14.21 -3.59 5.24
N SER A 48 15.30 -3.80 4.49
CA SER A 48 15.43 -3.26 3.14
C SER A 48 14.42 -3.86 2.16
N ILE A 49 14.21 -5.19 2.21
CA ILE A 49 13.18 -5.87 1.41
C ILE A 49 11.79 -5.33 1.76
N TYR A 50 11.52 -5.16 3.06
CA TYR A 50 10.25 -4.63 3.51
C TYR A 50 10.00 -3.20 3.01
N LEU A 51 11.01 -2.32 3.10
CA LEU A 51 10.93 -0.94 2.62
C LEU A 51 10.70 -0.88 1.11
N ASP A 52 11.45 -1.67 0.33
CA ASP A 52 11.33 -1.74 -1.13
C ASP A 52 9.95 -2.24 -1.56
N SER A 53 9.41 -3.23 -0.86
CA SER A 53 8.05 -3.73 -1.06
C SER A 53 6.99 -2.66 -0.78
N LEU A 54 7.12 -1.91 0.32
CA LEU A 54 6.23 -0.78 0.62
C LEU A 54 6.29 0.30 -0.46
N GLN A 55 7.49 0.71 -0.86
CA GLN A 55 7.68 1.72 -1.92
C GLN A 55 7.09 1.26 -3.25
N THR A 56 7.24 -0.02 -3.58
CA THR A 56 6.64 -0.61 -4.78
C THR A 56 5.12 -0.57 -4.72
N MET A 57 4.52 -0.96 -3.59
CA MET A 57 3.08 -0.90 -3.38
C MET A 57 2.55 0.53 -3.48
N GLU A 58 3.22 1.49 -2.82
CA GLU A 58 2.87 2.91 -2.86
C GLU A 58 2.94 3.47 -4.29
N THR A 59 3.99 3.12 -5.04
CA THR A 59 4.16 3.53 -6.44
C THR A 59 3.08 2.94 -7.33
N GLN A 60 2.77 1.65 -7.18
CA GLN A 60 1.73 0.97 -7.95
C GLN A 60 0.36 1.61 -7.70
N GLU A 61 0.03 1.87 -6.45
CA GLU A 61 -1.24 2.48 -6.08
C GLU A 61 -1.34 3.93 -6.56
N SER A 62 -0.25 4.69 -6.44
CA SER A 62 -0.18 6.07 -6.96
C SER A 62 -0.38 6.11 -8.48
N ASN A 63 0.26 5.21 -9.23
CA ASN A 63 0.06 5.10 -10.67
C ASN A 63 -1.38 4.70 -11.04
N ARG A 64 -2.00 3.81 -10.25
CA ARG A 64 -3.40 3.44 -10.43
C ARG A 64 -4.31 4.66 -10.26
N ILE A 65 -4.13 5.43 -9.18
CA ILE A 65 -4.89 6.66 -8.93
C ILE A 65 -4.69 7.67 -10.06
N LEU A 66 -3.44 7.87 -10.49
CA LEU A 66 -3.12 8.80 -11.58
C LEU A 66 -3.85 8.43 -12.88
N ASN A 67 -3.82 7.16 -13.28
CA ASN A 67 -4.53 6.68 -14.47
C ASN A 67 -6.05 6.87 -14.38
N GLU A 68 -6.62 6.68 -13.18
CA GLU A 68 -8.05 6.91 -12.96
C GLU A 68 -8.40 8.40 -13.09
N LEU A 69 -7.57 9.29 -12.54
CA LEU A 69 -7.73 10.74 -12.68
C LEU A 69 -7.59 11.19 -14.14
N GLU A 70 -6.60 10.66 -14.86
CA GLU A 70 -6.42 10.94 -16.28
C GLU A 70 -7.64 10.51 -17.11
N THR A 71 -8.23 9.35 -16.80
CA THR A 71 -9.45 8.88 -17.47
C THR A 71 -10.62 9.84 -17.27
N VAL A 72 -10.83 10.32 -16.03
CA VAL A 72 -11.88 11.32 -15.74
C VAL A 72 -11.58 12.63 -16.45
N ASN A 73 -10.32 13.07 -16.45
CA ASN A 73 -9.90 14.31 -17.08
C ASN A 73 -10.12 14.28 -18.60
N ASN A 74 -9.79 13.18 -19.27
CA ASN A 74 -10.04 13.00 -20.70
C ASN A 74 -11.52 13.11 -21.03
N LYS A 75 -12.42 12.51 -20.23
CA LYS A 75 -13.87 12.66 -20.43
C LYS A 75 -14.38 14.07 -20.23
N ILE A 76 -13.76 14.85 -19.35
CA ILE A 76 -14.08 16.27 -19.18
C ILE A 76 -13.58 17.05 -20.41
N MET A 77 -12.38 16.75 -20.90
CA MET A 77 -11.80 17.40 -22.07
C MET A 77 -12.61 17.13 -23.33
N ASP A 78 -12.99 15.88 -23.58
CA ASP A 78 -13.90 15.49 -24.68
C ASP A 78 -15.20 16.30 -24.66
N LEU A 79 -15.79 16.48 -23.47
CA LEU A 79 -17.01 17.25 -23.29
C LEU A 79 -16.80 18.75 -23.55
N VAL A 80 -15.69 19.30 -23.05
CA VAL A 80 -15.33 20.72 -23.25
C VAL A 80 -15.08 20.98 -24.73
N ASP A 81 -14.37 20.09 -25.41
CA ASP A 81 -14.09 20.20 -26.85
C ASP A 81 -15.39 20.12 -27.66
N ALA A 82 -16.30 19.20 -27.33
CA ALA A 82 -17.59 19.11 -27.99
C ALA A 82 -18.44 20.40 -27.81
N ILE A 83 -18.43 20.98 -26.61
CA ILE A 83 -19.13 22.25 -26.34
C ILE A 83 -18.48 23.41 -27.11
N ASN A 84 -17.16 23.49 -27.12
CA ASN A 84 -16.43 24.59 -27.75
C ASN A 84 -16.51 24.55 -29.28
N ASN A 85 -16.72 23.37 -29.86
CA ASN A 85 -16.82 23.18 -31.30
C ASN A 85 -18.27 23.26 -31.82
N ASP A 86 -19.25 23.65 -30.98
CA ASP A 86 -20.68 23.65 -31.30
C ASP A 86 -21.14 22.32 -31.94
N GLU A 87 -20.66 21.19 -31.38
CA GLU A 87 -21.12 19.86 -31.79
C GLU A 87 -22.61 19.65 -31.46
N ASP A 88 -23.21 18.62 -32.06
CA ASP A 88 -24.64 18.32 -31.88
C ASP A 88 -25.04 18.13 -30.40
N ASP A 89 -26.18 18.70 -30.01
CA ASP A 89 -26.69 18.67 -28.64
C ASP A 89 -26.84 17.23 -28.10
N ALA A 90 -27.17 16.25 -28.96
CA ALA A 90 -27.29 14.86 -28.54
C ALA A 90 -25.93 14.22 -28.22
N LEU A 91 -24.86 14.62 -28.93
CA LEU A 91 -23.49 14.18 -28.62
C LEU A 91 -23.03 14.77 -27.29
N ILE A 92 -23.25 16.07 -27.07
CA ILE A 92 -22.89 16.76 -25.82
C ILE A 92 -23.61 16.10 -24.63
N GLU A 93 -24.90 15.79 -24.76
CA GLU A 93 -25.65 15.14 -23.68
C GLU A 93 -25.18 13.71 -23.42
N ASN A 94 -24.81 12.96 -24.48
CA ASN A 94 -24.22 11.64 -24.31
C ASN A 94 -22.90 11.70 -23.51
N LEU A 95 -21.99 12.61 -23.89
CA LEU A 95 -20.71 12.82 -23.19
C LEU A 95 -20.92 13.25 -21.73
N ARG A 96 -21.91 14.11 -21.46
CA ARG A 96 -22.30 14.47 -20.08
C ARG A 96 -22.74 13.27 -19.27
N LEU A 97 -23.60 12.42 -19.83
CA LEU A 97 -24.11 11.22 -19.16
C LEU A 97 -22.98 10.22 -18.89
N GLU A 98 -22.08 9.99 -19.85
CA GLU A 98 -20.91 9.13 -19.65
C GLU A 98 -20.02 9.65 -18.53
N ARG A 99 -19.68 10.95 -18.56
CA ARG A 99 -18.85 11.61 -17.53
C ARG A 99 -19.51 11.50 -16.15
N ASN A 100 -20.81 11.78 -16.06
CA ASN A 100 -21.55 11.72 -14.79
C ASN A 100 -21.62 10.29 -14.24
N LYS A 101 -21.84 9.28 -15.10
CA LYS A 101 -21.85 7.87 -14.70
C LYS A 101 -20.49 7.44 -14.17
N LEU A 102 -19.41 7.85 -14.85
CA LEU A 102 -18.04 7.58 -14.41
C LEU A 102 -17.76 8.22 -13.04
N MET A 103 -18.06 9.52 -12.88
CA MET A 103 -17.86 10.20 -11.59
C MET A 103 -18.68 9.55 -10.48
N ALA A 104 -19.96 9.24 -10.71
CA ALA A 104 -20.80 8.57 -9.70
C ALA A 104 -20.23 7.21 -9.27
N ALA A 105 -19.73 6.41 -10.23
CA ALA A 105 -19.09 5.14 -9.93
C ALA A 105 -17.82 5.32 -9.08
N LYS A 106 -16.96 6.29 -9.44
CA LYS A 106 -15.73 6.58 -8.71
C LYS A 106 -15.99 7.15 -7.30
N THR A 107 -16.93 8.08 -7.15
CA THR A 107 -17.35 8.60 -5.84
C THR A 107 -17.91 7.50 -4.95
N LYS A 108 -18.70 6.55 -5.49
CA LYS A 108 -19.20 5.42 -4.72
C LYS A 108 -18.07 4.52 -4.21
N LEU A 109 -17.08 4.22 -5.05
CA LEU A 109 -15.92 3.42 -4.65
C LEU A 109 -15.10 4.13 -3.56
N LEU A 110 -14.87 5.44 -3.71
CA LEU A 110 -14.18 6.24 -2.69
C LEU A 110 -14.91 6.21 -1.35
N ASN A 111 -16.23 6.44 -1.35
CA ASN A 111 -17.04 6.39 -0.12
C ASN A 111 -17.01 4.99 0.52
N LEU A 112 -17.06 3.92 -0.27
CA LEU A 112 -16.93 2.56 0.26
C LEU A 112 -15.58 2.36 0.94
N GLU A 113 -14.49 2.87 0.36
CA GLU A 113 -13.17 2.73 0.96
C GLU A 113 -13.02 3.54 2.25
N LEU A 114 -13.50 4.79 2.27
CA LEU A 114 -13.53 5.63 3.47
C LEU A 114 -14.34 4.97 4.60
N THR A 115 -15.54 4.44 4.30
CA THR A 115 -16.36 3.78 5.33
C THR A 115 -15.71 2.51 5.90
N LYS A 116 -14.93 1.76 5.11
CA LYS A 116 -14.18 0.59 5.64
C LYS A 116 -13.11 1.02 6.64
N LEU A 117 -12.40 2.12 6.36
CA LEU A 117 -11.40 2.67 7.26
C LEU A 117 -12.03 3.09 8.59
N ASP A 118 -13.15 3.82 8.54
CA ASP A 118 -13.90 4.24 9.75
C ASP A 118 -14.37 3.03 10.58
N THR A 119 -14.77 1.94 9.92
CA THR A 119 -15.26 0.72 10.60
C THR A 119 -14.12 -0.09 11.21
N GLN A 120 -12.92 -0.07 10.61
CA GLN A 120 -11.73 -0.73 11.14
C GLN A 120 -11.16 0.02 12.35
N GLU A 121 -11.10 1.36 12.30
CA GLU A 121 -10.65 2.18 13.45
C GLU A 121 -11.57 2.02 14.67
N GLY A 122 -12.88 1.84 14.48
CA GLY A 122 -13.83 1.60 15.57
C GLY A 122 -13.78 0.21 16.21
N MET A 123 -13.16 -0.79 15.56
CA MET A 123 -12.96 -2.13 16.14
C MET A 123 -11.68 -2.22 16.97
N ASP A 124 -10.63 -1.48 16.62
CA ASP A 124 -9.36 -1.48 17.36
C ASP A 124 -9.47 -0.77 18.72
N THR A 125 -10.39 0.19 18.89
CA THR A 125 -10.60 0.91 20.17
C THR A 125 -11.41 0.16 21.23
N ASN A 126 -12.00 -1.00 20.89
CA ASN A 126 -12.88 -1.75 21.80
C ASN A 126 -12.22 -3.02 22.39
N ASN A 127 -10.94 -3.25 22.13
CA ASN A 127 -10.17 -4.42 22.60
C ASN A 127 -8.97 -4.06 23.51
N GLU A 128 -8.93 -2.86 24.10
CA GLU A 128 -8.05 -2.50 25.22
C GLU A 128 -8.81 -2.50 26.55
#